data_AF-A0A6C0LFY3-F1
#
_entry.id   AF-A0A6C0LFY3-F1
#
_cell.length_a   1.000
_cell.length_b   1.000
_cell.length_c   1.000
_cell.angle_alpha   90.00
_cell.angle_beta   90.00
_cell.angle_gamma   90.00
#
_symmetry.space_group_name_H-M   'P 1'
#
loop_
_entity.id
_entity.type
_entity.pdbx_description
1 polymer ?
#
loop_
_entity_poly.entity_id
_entity_poly.type
_entity_poly.pdbx_seq_one_letter_code
_entity_poly.pdbx_strand_id
1 'polypeptide(L)'
;MKSSECKIYYDSEFVSWTIPKHCIEDTLLGNLKKKGLLFLNVESAGEIEFKDDSCKINTKNEKLCNKTMTSGLKFKNGKNDSVMTPLAVVNFHTHPLSCYIDAKTIWGWPSGEDLAQCLNFAKDNNLTHIIFAIEGTYVIDVNKVFLHYLQTNKKLFTLIRNNIQEIFKLTHKHRMYFNDSNKNVSLEQEFSEIFLKPLHMSMKENILITWINLVNNLTLERLIILSNQFSVYFNDIKKIPMKQIDSRYLNLKIYSIMFFRNMTIQWNPNLSKKELFSMLNKNKKDLDIKLPREMKYSAPFISENCKLK
;
A
#
# COMPACT_ATOMS: atom_id res chain seq x y z
N MET A 1 -0.60 -27.42 -29.60
CA MET A 1 0.07 -26.18 -29.14
C MET A 1 -0.04 -26.14 -27.62
N LYS A 2 1.07 -26.22 -26.88
CA LYS A 2 1.05 -26.03 -25.41
C LYS A 2 0.64 -24.59 -25.15
N SER A 3 -0.48 -24.35 -24.45
CA SER A 3 -0.77 -23.01 -23.94
C SER A 3 0.40 -22.62 -23.06
N SER A 4 1.10 -21.56 -23.42
CA SER A 4 2.19 -21.03 -22.63
C SER A 4 1.61 -20.52 -21.31
N GLU A 5 1.89 -21.25 -20.22
CA GLU A 5 1.36 -20.93 -18.89
C GLU A 5 1.86 -19.57 -18.42
N CYS A 6 0.97 -18.83 -17.74
CA CYS A 6 1.37 -17.64 -16.99
C CYS A 6 2.38 -18.07 -15.91
N LYS A 7 3.63 -17.58 -16.04
CA LYS A 7 4.68 -17.79 -15.06
C LYS A 7 5.15 -16.46 -14.50
N ILE A 8 5.07 -16.35 -13.17
CA ILE A 8 5.63 -15.24 -12.42
C ILE A 8 6.96 -15.71 -11.82
N TYR A 9 8.02 -14.94 -12.03
CA TYR A 9 9.36 -15.26 -11.58
C TYR A 9 9.67 -14.43 -10.34
N TYR A 10 9.68 -15.11 -9.20
CA TYR A 10 9.71 -14.46 -7.89
C TYR A 10 11.12 -14.18 -7.35
N ASP A 11 12.14 -14.91 -7.82
CA ASP A 11 13.40 -15.05 -7.07
C ASP A 11 14.69 -14.72 -7.85
N SER A 12 14.62 -14.34 -9.14
CA SER A 12 15.83 -14.15 -9.97
C SER A 12 15.79 -13.02 -10.99
N GLU A 13 14.60 -12.52 -11.37
CA GLU A 13 14.46 -11.45 -12.37
C GLU A 13 13.50 -10.38 -11.84
N PHE A 14 14.04 -9.24 -11.39
CA PHE A 14 13.26 -8.04 -11.16
C PHE A 14 13.20 -7.23 -12.44
N VAL A 15 12.03 -6.67 -12.68
CA VAL A 15 11.78 -5.80 -13.82
C VAL A 15 11.55 -4.39 -13.33
N SER A 16 12.02 -3.40 -14.09
CA SER A 16 11.66 -2.01 -13.83
C SER A 16 10.28 -1.72 -14.43
N TRP A 17 9.36 -1.30 -13.57
CA TRP A 17 8.00 -0.90 -13.92
C TRP A 17 7.94 0.63 -13.86
N THR A 18 7.45 1.26 -14.93
CA THR A 18 7.34 2.71 -15.05
C THR A 18 5.90 3.12 -15.33
N ILE A 19 5.38 4.01 -14.50
CA ILE A 19 4.06 4.63 -14.63
C ILE A 19 4.28 6.13 -14.91
N PRO A 20 4.18 6.57 -16.17
CA PRO A 20 4.36 7.98 -16.52
C PRO A 20 3.21 8.85 -16.01
N LYS A 21 3.51 10.10 -15.61
CA LYS A 21 2.52 11.07 -15.13
C LYS A 21 1.34 11.25 -16.09
N HIS A 22 1.64 11.47 -17.37
CA HIS A 22 0.64 11.79 -18.40
C HIS A 22 -0.40 10.68 -18.59
N CYS A 23 -0.09 9.44 -18.20
CA CYS A 23 -1.03 8.33 -18.31
C CYS A 23 -2.01 8.26 -17.12
N ILE A 24 -1.71 8.89 -15.98
CA ILE A 24 -2.55 8.84 -14.78
C ILE A 24 -3.12 10.20 -14.37
N GLU A 25 -2.51 11.30 -14.78
CA GLU A 25 -2.84 12.66 -14.33
C GLU A 25 -4.30 13.03 -14.56
N ASP A 26 -4.77 12.96 -15.81
CA ASP A 26 -6.17 13.24 -16.15
C ASP A 26 -7.15 12.33 -15.42
N THR A 27 -6.76 11.10 -15.11
CA THR A 27 -7.63 10.16 -14.38
C THR A 27 -7.69 10.51 -12.90
N LEU A 28 -6.54 10.73 -12.26
CA LEU A 28 -6.45 10.96 -10.82
C LEU A 28 -6.87 12.38 -10.43
N LEU A 29 -6.44 13.39 -11.19
CA LEU A 29 -6.66 14.81 -10.89
C LEU A 29 -7.84 15.40 -11.67
N GLY A 30 -8.21 14.78 -12.79
CA GLY A 30 -9.29 15.26 -13.65
C GLY A 30 -8.78 16.21 -14.71
N ASN A 31 -9.72 16.72 -15.50
CA ASN A 31 -9.49 17.73 -16.51
C ASN A 31 -10.72 18.66 -16.61
N LEU A 32 -10.74 19.55 -17.60
CA LEU A 32 -11.84 20.52 -17.81
C LEU A 32 -13.23 19.86 -17.93
N LYS A 33 -13.31 18.57 -18.28
CA LYS A 33 -14.58 17.87 -18.54
C LYS A 33 -14.99 16.91 -17.42
N LYS A 34 -14.04 16.42 -16.61
CA LYS A 34 -14.31 15.37 -15.62
C LYS A 34 -13.47 15.55 -14.36
N LYS A 35 -14.13 15.34 -13.21
CA LYS A 35 -13.47 15.30 -11.90
C LYS A 35 -12.57 14.07 -11.78
N GLY A 36 -11.35 14.25 -11.28
CA GLY A 36 -10.41 13.15 -11.06
C GLY A 36 -10.80 12.24 -9.89
N LEU A 37 -10.28 11.01 -9.89
CA LEU A 37 -10.57 10.00 -8.87
C LEU A 37 -10.24 10.48 -7.45
N LEU A 38 -9.13 11.21 -7.27
CA LEU A 38 -8.72 11.71 -5.96
C LEU A 38 -9.66 12.77 -5.39
N PHE A 39 -10.59 13.29 -6.20
CA PHE A 39 -11.58 14.27 -5.76
C PHE A 39 -13.00 13.71 -5.77
N LEU A 40 -13.21 12.42 -6.06
CA LEU A 40 -14.53 11.80 -5.92
C LEU A 40 -14.92 11.69 -4.45
N ASN A 41 -16.21 11.41 -4.19
CA ASN A 41 -16.72 11.16 -2.83
C ASN A 41 -16.75 9.66 -2.51
N VAL A 42 -16.08 8.83 -3.31
CA VAL A 42 -16.07 7.38 -3.22
C VAL A 42 -14.71 6.86 -3.62
N GLU A 43 -14.29 5.76 -3.02
CA GLU A 43 -13.10 5.04 -3.49
C GLU A 43 -13.34 4.46 -4.88
N SER A 44 -12.28 4.41 -5.68
CA SER A 44 -12.28 3.86 -7.02
C SER A 44 -11.18 2.80 -7.10
N ALA A 45 -11.44 1.68 -7.77
CA ALA A 45 -10.47 0.63 -7.95
C ALA A 45 -10.42 0.13 -9.38
N GLY A 46 -9.27 -0.43 -9.74
CA GLY A 46 -9.02 -0.81 -11.10
C GLY A 46 -7.76 -1.63 -11.27
N GLU A 47 -7.34 -1.73 -12.51
CA GLU A 47 -6.15 -2.46 -12.94
C GLU A 47 -5.23 -1.56 -13.75
N ILE A 48 -3.94 -1.85 -13.66
CA ILE A 48 -2.90 -1.18 -14.44
C ILE A 48 -2.47 -2.13 -15.55
N GLU A 49 -2.74 -1.75 -16.79
CA GLU A 49 -2.35 -2.52 -17.97
C GLU A 49 -1.01 -2.02 -18.51
N PHE A 50 -0.06 -2.95 -18.61
CA PHE A 50 1.21 -2.73 -19.29
C PHE A 50 1.10 -3.40 -20.67
N LYS A 51 1.08 -2.60 -21.76
CA LYS A 51 0.97 -3.17 -23.11
C LYS A 51 2.23 -3.91 -23.58
N ASP A 52 3.41 -3.55 -23.08
CA ASP A 52 4.65 -4.23 -23.47
C ASP A 52 4.80 -5.48 -22.62
N ASP A 53 4.20 -6.58 -23.04
CA ASP A 53 4.35 -7.91 -22.41
C ASP A 53 5.67 -8.58 -22.81
N SER A 54 6.35 -8.11 -23.85
CA SER A 54 7.59 -8.68 -24.36
C SER A 54 8.83 -8.43 -23.49
N CYS A 55 9.79 -9.36 -23.55
CA CYS A 55 11.18 -9.13 -23.13
C CYS A 55 12.06 -8.98 -24.37
N LYS A 56 12.95 -7.99 -24.35
CA LYS A 56 13.85 -7.69 -25.47
C LYS A 56 15.29 -7.99 -25.07
N ILE A 57 16.06 -8.58 -25.96
CA ILE A 57 17.51 -8.67 -25.79
C ILE A 57 18.11 -7.35 -26.27
N ASN A 58 18.87 -6.67 -25.41
CA ASN A 58 19.52 -5.41 -25.78
C ASN A 58 20.83 -5.64 -26.56
N THR A 59 21.47 -4.56 -26.99
CA THR A 59 22.74 -4.61 -27.73
C THR A 59 23.91 -5.21 -26.94
N LYS A 60 23.75 -5.39 -25.62
CA LYS A 60 24.71 -6.05 -24.72
C LYS A 60 24.34 -7.51 -24.44
N ASN A 61 23.38 -8.07 -25.18
CA ASN A 61 22.86 -9.42 -25.00
C ASN A 61 22.17 -9.66 -23.64
N GLU A 62 21.66 -8.60 -23.00
CA GLU A 62 20.92 -8.67 -21.74
C GLU A 62 19.41 -8.74 -22.02
N LYS A 63 18.72 -9.64 -21.33
CA LYS A 63 17.25 -9.76 -21.40
C LYS A 63 16.61 -8.64 -20.57
N LEU A 64 16.05 -7.63 -21.25
CA LEU A 64 15.30 -6.52 -20.66
C LEU A 64 13.81 -6.79 -20.73
N CYS A 65 13.18 -6.89 -19.57
CA CYS A 65 11.73 -7.11 -19.47
C CYS A 65 10.96 -5.88 -18.99
N ASN A 66 11.60 -4.69 -18.94
CA ASN A 66 11.05 -3.45 -18.40
C ASN A 66 9.64 -3.15 -18.92
N LYS A 67 8.73 -2.84 -18.00
CA LYS A 67 7.32 -2.57 -18.29
C LYS A 67 7.05 -1.09 -18.17
N THR A 68 6.46 -0.50 -19.20
CA THR A 68 6.00 0.89 -19.18
C THR A 68 4.52 0.94 -19.47
N MET A 69 3.77 1.64 -18.63
CA MET A 69 2.35 1.85 -18.86
C MET A 69 2.15 2.79 -20.05
N THR A 70 1.37 2.36 -21.04
CA THR A 70 1.19 3.10 -22.31
C THR A 70 -0.25 3.57 -22.54
N SER A 71 -1.17 3.23 -21.63
CA SER A 71 -2.56 3.66 -21.66
C SER A 71 -3.00 4.16 -20.28
N GLY A 72 -4.15 4.86 -20.24
CA GLY A 72 -4.75 5.28 -18.98
C GLY A 72 -5.28 4.12 -18.14
N LEU A 73 -5.63 4.42 -16.89
CA LEU A 73 -6.16 3.45 -15.92
C LEU A 73 -7.54 2.94 -16.33
N LYS A 74 -7.78 1.63 -16.18
CA LYS A 74 -9.13 1.03 -16.26
C LYS A 74 -9.67 0.87 -14.85
N PHE A 75 -10.87 1.37 -14.59
CA PHE A 75 -11.42 1.38 -13.22
C PHE A 75 -12.93 1.26 -13.17
N LYS A 76 -13.42 0.90 -11.98
CA LYS A 76 -14.80 0.94 -11.55
C LYS A 76 -14.89 1.75 -10.25
N ASN A 77 -16.01 2.43 -10.05
CA ASN A 77 -16.27 3.15 -8.82
C ASN A 77 -16.87 2.20 -7.77
N GLY A 78 -16.52 2.40 -6.49
CA GLY A 78 -17.13 1.70 -5.37
C GLY A 78 -18.53 2.19 -5.02
N LYS A 79 -19.11 1.60 -3.97
CA LYS A 79 -20.31 2.10 -3.29
C LYS A 79 -19.86 2.66 -1.92
N ASN A 80 -19.48 3.94 -1.85
CA ASN A 80 -18.94 4.66 -0.67
C ASN A 80 -17.41 4.51 -0.44
N ASP A 81 -16.97 4.49 0.83
CA ASP A 81 -15.57 4.34 1.29
C ASP A 81 -15.03 2.90 1.17
N SER A 82 -15.60 2.11 0.27
CA SER A 82 -15.15 0.74 0.03
C SER A 82 -15.38 0.38 -1.43
N VAL A 83 -14.33 -0.16 -2.04
CA VAL A 83 -14.37 -0.65 -3.41
C VAL A 83 -13.75 -2.04 -3.48
N MET A 84 -14.41 -2.94 -4.21
CA MET A 84 -13.84 -4.25 -4.52
C MET A 84 -12.82 -4.09 -5.63
N THR A 85 -11.55 -4.19 -5.28
CA THR A 85 -10.44 -4.13 -6.23
C THR A 85 -10.42 -5.40 -7.11
N PRO A 86 -10.34 -5.27 -8.44
CA PRO A 86 -10.29 -6.43 -9.32
C PRO A 86 -9.02 -7.25 -9.05
N LEU A 87 -9.12 -8.57 -9.25
CA LEU A 87 -7.95 -9.43 -9.29
C LEU A 87 -7.23 -9.17 -10.62
N ALA A 88 -6.12 -8.44 -10.55
CA ALA A 88 -5.26 -8.18 -11.69
C ALA A 88 -3.81 -8.36 -11.26
N VAL A 89 -2.94 -8.52 -12.25
CA VAL A 89 -1.49 -8.59 -12.06
C VAL A 89 -0.99 -7.40 -11.25
N VAL A 90 -1.43 -6.20 -11.63
CA VAL A 90 -1.31 -4.99 -10.83
C VAL A 90 -2.66 -4.35 -10.74
N ASN A 91 -3.13 -4.22 -9.52
CA ASN A 91 -4.41 -3.59 -9.23
C ASN A 91 -4.18 -2.35 -8.38
N PHE A 92 -5.19 -1.48 -8.33
CA PHE A 92 -5.10 -0.28 -7.55
C PHE A 92 -6.44 0.08 -6.94
N HIS A 93 -6.39 0.88 -5.87
CA HIS A 93 -7.51 1.73 -5.49
C HIS A 93 -7.05 3.13 -5.09
N THR A 94 -8.02 4.00 -4.84
CA THR A 94 -7.76 5.40 -4.49
C THR A 94 -8.28 5.71 -3.10
N HIS A 95 -7.53 6.50 -2.34
CA HIS A 95 -8.03 7.19 -1.15
C HIS A 95 -8.33 8.65 -1.52
N PRO A 96 -9.57 8.96 -1.94
CA PRO A 96 -9.94 10.30 -2.35
C PRO A 96 -9.99 11.28 -1.17
N LEU A 97 -10.02 12.57 -1.49
CA LEU A 97 -10.09 13.66 -0.51
C LEU A 97 -11.26 13.51 0.48
N SER A 98 -12.41 12.95 0.06
CA SER A 98 -13.55 12.73 0.96
C SER A 98 -13.19 11.91 2.19
N CYS A 99 -12.40 10.84 2.01
CA CYS A 99 -11.99 9.97 3.12
C CYS A 99 -11.18 10.74 4.19
N TYR A 100 -10.42 11.77 3.79
CA TYR A 100 -9.66 12.60 4.72
C TYR A 100 -10.60 13.48 5.54
N ILE A 101 -11.58 14.09 4.86
CA ILE A 101 -12.53 15.01 5.50
C ILE A 101 -13.42 14.25 6.48
N ASP A 102 -13.95 13.11 6.05
CA ASP A 102 -14.89 12.30 6.83
C ASP A 102 -14.19 11.67 8.04
N ALA A 103 -12.95 11.16 7.87
CA ALA A 103 -12.16 10.58 8.95
C ALA A 103 -11.35 11.59 9.77
N LYS A 104 -11.39 12.88 9.42
CA LYS A 104 -10.58 13.95 10.06
C LYS A 104 -9.07 13.67 10.04
N THR A 105 -8.58 13.14 8.92
CA THR A 105 -7.18 12.76 8.74
C THR A 105 -6.42 13.69 7.82
N ILE A 106 -5.09 13.69 7.97
CA ILE A 106 -4.15 14.39 7.08
C ILE A 106 -3.25 13.42 6.32
N TRP A 107 -3.43 12.11 6.52
CA TRP A 107 -2.73 11.06 5.79
C TRP A 107 -3.74 9.97 5.41
N GLY A 108 -3.66 9.48 4.19
CA GLY A 108 -4.43 8.35 3.68
C GLY A 108 -3.53 7.17 3.38
N TRP A 109 -2.63 6.82 4.30
CA TRP A 109 -1.85 5.60 4.15
C TRP A 109 -2.74 4.34 4.23
N PRO A 110 -2.28 3.18 3.70
CA PRO A 110 -3.05 1.93 3.67
C PRO A 110 -3.57 1.49 5.04
N SER A 111 -4.83 1.07 5.10
CA SER A 111 -5.49 0.46 6.26
C SER A 111 -4.96 -0.92 6.62
N GLY A 112 -5.38 -1.47 7.76
CA GLY A 112 -5.02 -2.84 8.12
C GLY A 112 -5.73 -3.83 7.20
N GLU A 113 -6.94 -3.49 6.78
CA GLU A 113 -7.74 -4.15 5.77
C GLU A 113 -7.04 -4.17 4.42
N ASP A 114 -6.47 -3.04 3.99
CA ASP A 114 -5.69 -2.97 2.75
C ASP A 114 -4.48 -3.91 2.80
N LEU A 115 -3.71 -3.89 3.89
CA LEU A 115 -2.56 -4.77 4.07
C LEU A 115 -2.98 -6.26 4.07
N ALA A 116 -4.02 -6.59 4.84
CA ALA A 116 -4.57 -7.94 4.89
C ALA A 116 -5.10 -8.42 3.54
N GLN A 117 -5.69 -7.51 2.76
CA GLN A 117 -6.20 -7.81 1.43
C GLN A 117 -5.06 -7.95 0.41
N CYS A 118 -3.95 -7.21 0.55
CA CYS A 118 -2.75 -7.43 -0.24
C CYS A 118 -2.24 -8.87 -0.12
N LEU A 119 -2.33 -9.51 1.06
CA LEU A 119 -1.98 -10.94 1.22
C LEU A 119 -2.92 -11.86 0.41
N ASN A 120 -4.21 -11.53 0.36
CA ASN A 120 -5.18 -12.28 -0.45
C ASN A 120 -4.91 -12.10 -1.94
N PHE A 121 -4.75 -10.86 -2.40
CA PHE A 121 -4.38 -10.57 -3.78
C PHE A 121 -3.10 -11.31 -4.16
N ALA A 122 -2.07 -11.24 -3.32
CA ALA A 122 -0.79 -11.87 -3.56
C ALA A 122 -0.89 -13.40 -3.65
N LYS A 123 -1.77 -14.01 -2.85
CA LYS A 123 -2.09 -15.45 -2.89
C LYS A 123 -2.77 -15.83 -4.21
N ASP A 124 -3.57 -14.93 -4.75
CA ASP A 124 -4.26 -15.08 -6.02
C ASP A 124 -3.43 -14.52 -7.20
N ASN A 125 -2.09 -14.49 -7.04
CA ASN A 125 -1.08 -14.12 -8.04
C ASN A 125 -1.00 -12.63 -8.43
N ASN A 126 -1.67 -11.70 -7.73
CA ASN A 126 -1.36 -10.28 -7.87
C ASN A 126 0.10 -10.04 -7.48
N LEU A 127 0.82 -9.26 -8.27
CA LEU A 127 2.20 -8.88 -7.95
C LEU A 127 2.28 -7.72 -6.99
N THR A 128 1.58 -6.66 -7.36
CA THR A 128 1.69 -5.35 -6.75
C THR A 128 0.32 -4.75 -6.62
N HIS A 129 0.07 -4.17 -5.46
CA HIS A 129 -1.10 -3.37 -5.19
C HIS A 129 -0.70 -1.90 -5.06
N ILE A 130 -1.42 -1.01 -5.73
CA ILE A 130 -1.13 0.43 -5.73
C ILE A 130 -2.27 1.21 -5.07
N ILE A 131 -1.94 2.13 -4.17
CA ILE A 131 -2.91 3.04 -3.58
C ILE A 131 -2.54 4.46 -3.96
N PHE A 132 -3.41 5.11 -4.74
CA PHE A 132 -3.28 6.53 -5.04
C PHE A 132 -3.95 7.35 -3.94
N ALA A 133 -3.17 8.17 -3.25
CA ALA A 133 -3.62 9.03 -2.17
C ALA A 133 -3.27 10.50 -2.47
N ILE A 134 -3.73 11.43 -1.63
CA ILE A 134 -3.49 12.87 -1.84
C ILE A 134 -2.00 13.15 -1.68
N GLU A 135 -1.37 12.71 -0.58
CA GLU A 135 0.04 12.95 -0.27
C GLU A 135 1.02 12.25 -1.23
N GLY A 136 0.58 11.22 -1.92
CA GLY A 136 1.46 10.37 -2.72
C GLY A 136 0.83 9.03 -3.10
N THR A 137 1.64 8.19 -3.73
CA THR A 137 1.24 6.86 -4.19
C THR A 137 2.02 5.80 -3.42
N TYR A 138 1.30 4.82 -2.88
CA TYR A 138 1.86 3.64 -2.23
C TYR A 138 1.90 2.49 -3.21
N VAL A 139 3.07 1.90 -3.41
CA VAL A 139 3.26 0.68 -4.20
C VAL A 139 3.63 -0.42 -3.23
N ILE A 140 2.76 -1.42 -3.09
CA ILE A 140 2.80 -2.44 -2.04
C ILE A 140 3.01 -3.81 -2.67
N ASP A 141 4.13 -4.43 -2.30
CA ASP A 141 4.46 -5.79 -2.67
C ASP A 141 4.44 -6.69 -1.42
N VAL A 142 3.95 -7.92 -1.60
CA VAL A 142 4.00 -8.97 -0.57
C VAL A 142 5.18 -9.89 -0.87
N ASN A 143 5.98 -10.18 0.15
CA ASN A 143 7.07 -11.14 0.04
C ASN A 143 6.53 -12.55 -0.29
N LYS A 144 6.91 -13.05 -1.46
CA LYS A 144 6.38 -14.29 -2.03
C LYS A 144 6.98 -15.54 -1.37
N VAL A 145 8.22 -15.46 -0.88
CA VAL A 145 8.83 -16.54 -0.08
C VAL A 145 8.04 -16.74 1.21
N PHE A 146 7.69 -15.64 1.89
CA PHE A 146 6.84 -15.66 3.07
C PHE A 146 5.44 -16.21 2.75
N LEU A 147 4.85 -15.77 1.64
CA LEU A 147 3.53 -16.23 1.22
C LEU A 147 3.50 -17.74 0.92
N HIS A 148 4.49 -18.24 0.17
CA HIS A 148 4.61 -19.66 -0.17
C HIS A 148 4.73 -20.53 1.09
N TYR A 149 5.53 -20.09 2.06
CA TYR A 149 5.61 -20.72 3.36
C TYR A 149 4.23 -20.82 4.04
N LEU A 150 3.46 -19.73 4.08
CA LEU A 150 2.15 -19.72 4.72
C LEU A 150 1.06 -20.48 3.95
N GLN A 151 1.17 -20.62 2.63
CA GLN A 151 0.19 -21.35 1.82
C GLN A 151 0.07 -22.82 2.23
N THR A 152 1.15 -23.41 2.77
CA THR A 152 1.16 -24.78 3.29
C THR A 152 0.34 -24.95 4.58
N ASN A 153 0.02 -23.84 5.29
CA ASN A 153 -0.73 -23.84 6.53
C ASN A 153 -1.83 -22.77 6.52
N LYS A 154 -3.02 -23.13 5.98
CA LYS A 154 -4.18 -22.24 5.87
C LYS A 154 -4.60 -21.59 7.19
N LYS A 155 -4.51 -22.31 8.32
CA LYS A 155 -4.87 -21.78 9.63
C LYS A 155 -3.91 -20.67 10.07
N LEU A 156 -2.61 -20.91 9.90
CA LEU A 156 -1.58 -19.92 10.21
C LEU A 156 -1.66 -18.70 9.30
N PHE A 157 -1.92 -18.89 7.99
CA PHE A 157 -2.16 -17.79 7.06
C PHE A 157 -3.31 -16.89 7.52
N THR A 158 -4.48 -17.48 7.84
CA THR A 158 -5.64 -16.72 8.30
C THR A 158 -5.35 -15.99 9.61
N LEU A 159 -4.68 -16.65 10.56
CA LEU A 159 -4.28 -16.03 11.84
C LEU A 159 -3.39 -14.81 11.63
N ILE A 160 -2.32 -14.94 10.84
CA ILE A 160 -1.39 -13.85 10.55
C ILE A 160 -2.07 -12.70 9.82
N ARG A 161 -2.87 -13.01 8.80
CA ARG A 161 -3.63 -12.03 8.03
C ARG A 161 -4.59 -11.23 8.93
N ASN A 162 -5.33 -11.92 9.80
CA ASN A 162 -6.24 -11.27 10.75
C ASN A 162 -5.48 -10.40 11.76
N ASN A 163 -4.36 -10.88 12.31
CA ASN A 163 -3.56 -10.07 13.22
C ASN A 163 -3.00 -8.82 12.55
N ILE A 164 -2.52 -8.92 11.30
CA ILE A 164 -2.09 -7.74 10.53
C ILE A 164 -3.26 -6.77 10.37
N GLN A 165 -4.44 -7.26 9.99
CA GLN A 165 -5.63 -6.42 9.85
C GLN A 165 -5.92 -5.65 11.15
N GLU A 166 -6.08 -6.36 12.26
CA GLU A 166 -6.50 -5.77 13.52
C GLU A 166 -5.43 -4.88 14.14
N ILE A 167 -4.14 -5.26 14.08
CA ILE A 167 -3.05 -4.43 14.60
C ILE A 167 -2.93 -3.13 13.80
N PHE A 168 -3.01 -3.19 12.46
CA PHE A 168 -2.83 -1.99 11.64
C PHE A 168 -4.10 -1.12 11.57
N LYS A 169 -5.29 -1.65 11.86
CA LYS A 169 -6.47 -0.84 12.17
C LYS A 169 -6.22 0.12 13.35
N LEU A 170 -5.53 -0.34 14.40
CA LEU A 170 -5.18 0.52 15.55
C LEU A 170 -4.28 1.71 15.15
N THR A 171 -3.60 1.64 14.01
CA THR A 171 -2.79 2.76 13.51
C THR A 171 -3.62 3.87 12.89
N HIS A 172 -4.90 3.63 12.52
CA HIS A 172 -5.74 4.59 11.78
C HIS A 172 -5.87 5.93 12.50
N LYS A 173 -6.06 5.94 13.82
CA LYS A 173 -6.18 7.17 14.61
C LYS A 173 -4.96 8.09 14.46
N HIS A 174 -3.79 7.53 14.17
CA HIS A 174 -2.54 8.28 14.04
C HIS A 174 -2.44 9.04 12.72
N ARG A 175 -3.40 8.84 11.80
CA ARG A 175 -3.59 9.66 10.60
C ARG A 175 -4.29 10.98 10.90
N MET A 176 -4.98 11.08 12.04
CA MET A 176 -5.81 12.22 12.39
C MET A 176 -4.98 13.49 12.56
N TYR A 177 -5.61 14.65 12.39
CA TYR A 177 -4.93 15.92 12.67
C TYR A 177 -4.84 16.24 14.18
N PHE A 178 -5.54 15.48 15.04
CA PHE A 178 -5.60 15.65 16.48
C PHE A 178 -5.70 14.29 17.20
N ASN A 179 -5.27 14.24 18.46
CA ASN A 179 -5.49 13.09 19.34
C ASN A 179 -6.83 13.26 20.07
N ASP A 180 -7.83 12.46 19.71
CA ASP A 180 -9.16 12.49 20.31
C ASP A 180 -9.21 11.82 21.70
N SER A 181 -8.34 10.84 21.91
CA SER A 181 -8.26 10.00 23.09
C SER A 181 -7.52 10.70 24.22
N ASN A 182 -6.47 11.47 23.90
CA ASN A 182 -5.74 12.27 24.89
C ASN A 182 -5.12 13.52 24.25
N LYS A 183 -5.72 14.70 24.50
CA LYS A 183 -5.26 15.98 23.94
C LYS A 183 -3.86 16.40 24.41
N ASN A 184 -3.35 15.84 25.51
CA ASN A 184 -2.05 16.17 26.07
C ASN A 184 -0.92 15.31 25.50
N VAL A 185 -1.23 14.29 24.69
CA VAL A 185 -0.25 13.39 24.08
C VAL A 185 -0.33 13.51 22.56
N SER A 186 0.78 13.84 21.93
CA SER A 186 0.83 13.87 20.46
C SER A 186 0.62 12.47 19.88
N LEU A 187 0.01 12.39 18.69
CA LEU A 187 -0.16 11.12 17.98
C LEU A 187 1.21 10.44 17.72
N GLU A 188 2.27 11.22 17.48
CA GLU A 188 3.63 10.73 17.32
C GLU A 188 4.16 10.04 18.58
N GLN A 189 4.00 10.66 19.74
CA GLN A 189 4.42 10.07 21.02
C GLN A 189 3.65 8.79 21.30
N GLU A 190 2.33 8.81 21.11
CA GLU A 190 1.49 7.63 21.29
C GLU A 190 1.88 6.50 20.34
N PHE A 191 2.07 6.81 19.05
CA PHE A 191 2.50 5.83 18.05
C PHE A 191 3.87 5.22 18.41
N SER A 192 4.80 6.05 18.88
CA SER A 192 6.14 5.61 19.29
C SER A 192 6.07 4.64 20.47
N GLU A 193 5.33 4.97 21.52
CA GLU A 193 5.21 4.11 22.71
C GLU A 193 4.48 2.80 22.41
N ILE A 194 3.43 2.85 21.60
CA ILE A 194 2.56 1.69 21.35
C ILE A 194 3.18 0.73 20.32
N PHE A 195 3.73 1.23 19.21
CA PHE A 195 4.14 0.40 18.06
C PHE A 195 5.64 0.30 17.85
N LEU A 196 6.41 1.35 18.18
CA LEU A 196 7.84 1.39 17.83
C LEU A 196 8.73 0.86 18.95
N LYS A 197 8.51 1.32 20.17
CA LYS A 197 9.30 0.95 21.34
C LYS A 197 9.32 -0.56 21.61
N PRO A 198 8.20 -1.32 21.48
CA PRO A 198 8.23 -2.78 21.61
C PRO A 198 9.10 -3.47 20.56
N LEU A 199 9.35 -2.81 19.43
CA LEU A 199 10.13 -3.32 18.31
C LEU A 199 11.54 -2.71 18.25
N HIS A 200 11.92 -1.92 19.26
CA HIS A 200 13.17 -1.14 19.30
C HIS A 200 13.36 -0.25 18.07
N MET A 201 12.26 0.34 17.59
CA MET A 201 12.25 1.28 16.47
C MET A 201 12.12 2.73 16.98
N SER A 202 12.55 3.68 16.15
CA SER A 202 12.44 5.11 16.42
C SER A 202 11.59 5.82 15.36
N MET A 203 11.04 6.98 15.74
CA MET A 203 10.37 7.89 14.83
C MET A 203 11.30 8.29 13.68
N LYS A 204 10.72 8.47 12.50
CA LYS A 204 11.35 9.06 11.31
C LYS A 204 10.91 10.51 11.16
N GLU A 205 11.16 11.10 9.99
CA GLU A 205 10.84 12.50 9.65
C GLU A 205 9.44 12.95 10.10
N ASN A 206 8.44 12.10 9.87
CA ASN A 206 7.07 12.31 10.35
C ASN A 206 6.37 10.96 10.55
N ILE A 207 5.13 11.00 11.04
CA ILE A 207 4.37 9.79 11.39
C ILE A 207 4.05 8.91 10.17
N LEU A 208 3.82 9.49 8.98
CA LEU A 208 3.61 8.72 7.75
C LEU A 208 4.89 7.96 7.36
N ILE A 209 6.04 8.62 7.30
CA ILE A 209 7.32 7.98 6.97
C ILE A 209 7.68 6.92 8.01
N THR A 210 7.32 7.18 9.28
CA THR A 210 7.48 6.23 10.37
C THR A 210 6.60 4.99 10.18
N TRP A 211 5.34 5.17 9.80
CA TRP A 211 4.42 4.08 9.51
C TRP A 211 4.90 3.23 8.32
N ILE A 212 5.36 3.86 7.23
CA ILE A 212 5.96 3.15 6.09
C ILE A 212 7.17 2.33 6.57
N ASN A 213 8.04 2.93 7.39
CA ASN A 213 9.21 2.25 7.94
C ASN A 213 8.83 1.09 8.87
N LEU A 214 7.75 1.20 9.64
CA LEU A 214 7.19 0.12 10.46
C LEU A 214 6.77 -1.06 9.57
N VAL A 215 5.97 -0.81 8.53
CA VAL A 215 5.47 -1.86 7.63
C VAL A 215 6.62 -2.51 6.83
N ASN A 216 7.56 -1.71 6.31
CA ASN A 216 8.73 -2.20 5.56
C ASN A 216 9.74 -2.97 6.39
N ASN A 217 9.62 -2.91 7.72
CA ASN A 217 10.42 -3.73 8.62
C ASN A 217 9.53 -4.64 9.47
N LEU A 218 8.30 -4.92 9.04
CA LEU A 218 7.45 -5.91 9.67
C LEU A 218 7.93 -7.30 9.24
N THR A 219 8.62 -7.98 10.14
CA THR A 219 8.94 -9.40 10.03
C THR A 219 7.92 -10.24 10.80
N LEU A 220 7.94 -11.56 10.62
CA LEU A 220 7.07 -12.45 11.37
C LEU A 220 7.39 -12.39 12.89
N GLU A 221 8.67 -12.28 13.25
CA GLU A 221 9.09 -12.05 14.64
C GLU A 221 8.46 -10.79 15.23
N ARG A 222 8.55 -9.66 14.52
CA ARG A 222 7.98 -8.39 14.99
C ARG A 222 6.45 -8.44 15.07
N LEU A 223 5.81 -9.12 14.13
CA LEU A 223 4.36 -9.36 14.19
C LEU A 223 4.00 -10.20 15.42
N ILE A 224 4.78 -11.22 15.79
CA ILE A 224 4.57 -12.01 17.02
C ILE A 224 4.66 -11.11 18.25
N ILE A 225 5.67 -10.24 18.33
CA ILE A 225 5.84 -9.29 19.44
C ILE A 225 4.58 -8.41 19.58
N LEU A 226 4.16 -7.76 18.50
CA LEU A 226 2.95 -6.93 18.50
C LEU A 226 1.70 -7.75 18.85
N SER A 227 1.53 -8.93 18.26
CA SER A 227 0.38 -9.80 18.51
C SER A 227 0.30 -10.21 19.98
N ASN A 228 1.43 -10.55 20.60
CA ASN A 228 1.49 -10.92 22.00
C ASN A 228 1.12 -9.73 22.90
N GLN A 229 1.67 -8.55 22.64
CA GLN A 229 1.35 -7.33 23.37
C GLN A 229 -0.13 -6.97 23.27
N PHE A 230 -0.69 -6.93 22.06
CA PHE A 230 -2.07 -6.50 21.84
C PHE A 230 -3.11 -7.55 22.21
N SER A 231 -2.79 -8.84 22.17
CA SER A 231 -3.72 -9.90 22.58
C SER A 231 -4.16 -9.83 24.05
N VAL A 232 -3.43 -9.06 24.88
CA VAL A 232 -3.81 -8.80 26.27
C VAL A 232 -5.00 -7.84 26.36
N TYR A 233 -5.15 -6.94 25.38
CA TYR A 233 -6.14 -5.86 25.39
C TYR A 233 -7.26 -6.06 24.37
N PHE A 234 -7.00 -6.81 23.30
CA PHE A 234 -7.92 -6.96 22.17
C PHE A 234 -8.18 -8.43 21.87
N ASN A 235 -9.44 -8.86 22.03
CA ASN A 235 -9.85 -10.25 21.81
C ASN A 235 -9.66 -10.71 20.36
N ASP A 236 -9.75 -9.81 19.38
CA ASP A 236 -9.62 -10.14 17.96
C ASP A 236 -8.16 -10.36 17.53
N ILE A 237 -7.20 -9.93 18.34
CA ILE A 237 -5.77 -10.16 18.12
C ILE A 237 -5.34 -11.38 18.93
N LYS A 238 -4.84 -12.41 18.26
CA LYS A 238 -4.47 -13.69 18.90
C LYS A 238 -2.97 -13.87 18.94
N LYS A 239 -2.45 -14.52 19.98
CA LYS A 239 -1.02 -14.90 20.02
C LYS A 239 -0.69 -15.84 18.87
N ILE A 240 0.45 -15.60 18.22
CA ILE A 240 0.93 -16.46 17.14
C ILE A 240 1.84 -17.54 17.75
N PRO A 241 1.54 -18.84 17.56
CA PRO A 241 2.28 -19.92 18.21
C PRO A 241 3.66 -20.11 17.56
N MET A 242 4.72 -19.62 18.22
CA MET A 242 6.09 -19.68 17.70
C MET A 242 6.57 -21.10 17.35
N LYS A 243 6.07 -22.12 18.06
CA LYS A 243 6.36 -23.55 17.76
C LYS A 243 5.89 -24.01 16.38
N GLN A 244 4.92 -23.30 15.77
CA GLN A 244 4.41 -23.61 14.43
C GLN A 244 5.16 -22.83 13.34
N ILE A 245 6.19 -22.05 13.72
CA ILE A 245 6.94 -21.22 12.80
C ILE A 245 8.34 -21.79 12.62
N ASP A 246 8.67 -22.13 11.37
CA ASP A 246 10.05 -22.45 10.99
C ASP A 246 10.92 -21.19 11.14
N SER A 247 11.98 -21.32 11.94
CA SER A 247 12.85 -20.22 12.34
C SER A 247 13.51 -19.51 11.15
N ARG A 248 13.67 -20.20 10.01
CA ARG A 248 14.23 -19.63 8.77
C ARG A 248 13.38 -18.49 8.21
N TYR A 249 12.10 -18.44 8.53
CA TYR A 249 11.15 -17.44 8.02
C TYR A 249 10.87 -16.30 9.01
N LEU A 250 11.37 -16.37 10.25
CA LEU A 250 11.06 -15.39 11.30
C LEU A 250 11.47 -13.96 10.95
N ASN A 251 12.63 -13.82 10.29
CA ASN A 251 13.22 -12.54 9.94
C ASN A 251 12.86 -12.06 8.52
N LEU A 252 12.01 -12.80 7.80
CA LEU A 252 11.56 -12.36 6.49
C LEU A 252 10.56 -11.20 6.65
N LYS A 253 10.81 -10.13 5.91
CA LYS A 253 9.88 -9.02 5.77
C LYS A 253 8.63 -9.47 5.05
N ILE A 254 7.46 -9.07 5.54
CA ILE A 254 6.17 -9.44 4.97
C ILE A 254 5.83 -8.56 3.77
N TYR A 255 6.10 -7.26 3.88
CA TYR A 255 5.75 -6.26 2.87
C TYR A 255 6.98 -5.45 2.43
N SER A 256 6.86 -4.89 1.23
CA SER A 256 7.67 -3.77 0.76
C SER A 256 6.73 -2.70 0.22
N ILE A 257 6.77 -1.52 0.83
CA ILE A 257 6.04 -0.33 0.42
C ILE A 257 7.04 0.69 -0.12
N MET A 258 6.92 0.98 -1.40
CA MET A 258 7.58 2.14 -2.02
C MET A 258 6.59 3.30 -2.05
N PHE A 259 7.03 4.49 -1.65
CA PHE A 259 6.19 5.68 -1.59
C PHE A 259 6.67 6.75 -2.56
N PHE A 260 5.80 7.15 -3.48
CA PHE A 260 6.03 8.24 -4.41
C PHE A 260 5.28 9.48 -3.93
N ARG A 261 6.01 10.42 -3.34
CA ARG A 261 5.47 11.66 -2.79
C ARG A 261 4.91 12.55 -3.92
N ASN A 262 3.65 12.97 -3.77
CA ASN A 262 3.08 14.07 -4.54
C ASN A 262 3.53 15.39 -3.91
N MET A 263 3.66 16.45 -4.71
CA MET A 263 3.74 17.80 -4.13
C MET A 263 2.33 18.23 -3.74
N THR A 264 2.08 18.33 -2.44
CA THR A 264 0.80 18.77 -1.85
C THR A 264 1.04 19.56 -0.57
N ILE A 265 -0.04 20.18 -0.08
CA ILE A 265 -0.01 20.99 1.14
C ILE A 265 0.40 20.20 2.40
N GLN A 266 0.12 18.89 2.46
CA GLN A 266 0.46 18.01 3.60
C GLN A 266 1.95 18.01 3.93
N TRP A 267 2.78 18.39 2.97
CA TRP A 267 4.22 18.42 3.11
C TRP A 267 4.82 19.80 3.43
N ASN A 268 3.98 20.79 3.71
CA ASN A 268 4.44 22.11 4.11
C ASN A 268 4.87 22.08 5.59
N PRO A 269 6.17 22.25 5.91
CA PRO A 269 6.66 22.16 7.28
C PRO A 269 6.21 23.34 8.16
N ASN A 270 5.72 24.42 7.55
CA ASN A 270 5.29 25.63 8.26
C ASN A 270 3.83 25.57 8.72
N LEU A 271 3.11 24.50 8.41
CA LEU A 271 1.69 24.36 8.77
C LEU A 271 1.53 23.32 9.89
N SER A 272 0.78 23.70 10.91
CA SER A 272 0.30 22.75 11.92
C SER A 272 -0.68 21.75 11.28
N LYS A 273 -0.84 20.57 11.90
CA LYS A 273 -1.82 19.57 11.44
C LYS A 273 -3.24 20.13 11.31
N LYS A 274 -3.64 21.04 12.21
CA LYS A 274 -4.95 21.69 12.18
C LYS A 274 -5.09 22.62 10.96
N GLU A 275 -4.05 23.35 10.62
CA GLU A 275 -4.02 24.19 9.41
C GLU A 275 -4.03 23.32 8.15
N LEU A 276 -3.24 22.25 8.11
CA LEU A 276 -3.26 21.27 7.02
C LEU A 276 -4.68 20.73 6.78
N PHE A 277 -5.35 20.27 7.83
CA PHE A 277 -6.72 19.76 7.72
C PHE A 277 -7.72 20.84 7.28
N SER A 278 -7.60 22.05 7.82
CA SER A 278 -8.42 23.19 7.41
C SER A 278 -8.29 23.48 5.92
N MET A 279 -7.07 23.42 5.38
CA MET A 279 -6.79 23.63 3.96
C MET A 279 -7.34 22.49 3.08
N LEU A 280 -7.18 21.23 3.50
CA LEU A 280 -7.79 20.07 2.84
C LEU A 280 -9.32 20.21 2.76
N ASN A 281 -9.95 20.71 3.82
CA ASN A 281 -11.41 20.82 3.92
C ASN A 281 -11.99 22.03 3.14
N LYS A 282 -11.28 23.17 3.11
CA LYS A 282 -11.81 24.42 2.55
C LYS A 282 -11.96 24.40 1.03
N ASN A 283 -11.05 23.77 0.29
CA ASN A 283 -10.96 23.94 -1.17
C ASN A 283 -10.87 22.62 -1.95
N LYS A 284 -12.02 21.94 -2.10
CA LYS A 284 -12.12 20.70 -2.91
C LYS A 284 -11.72 20.87 -4.40
N LYS A 285 -11.68 22.10 -4.92
CA LYS A 285 -11.34 22.41 -6.33
C LYS A 285 -9.91 22.95 -6.54
N ASP A 286 -9.23 23.39 -5.47
CA ASP A 286 -7.95 24.11 -5.57
C ASP A 286 -6.82 23.42 -4.80
N LEU A 287 -6.97 22.13 -4.47
CA LEU A 287 -5.83 21.37 -3.94
C LEU A 287 -4.82 21.18 -5.08
N ASP A 288 -3.75 21.99 -5.09
CA ASP A 288 -2.65 21.87 -6.06
C ASP A 288 -1.85 20.60 -5.76
N ILE A 289 -2.30 19.48 -6.31
CA ILE A 289 -1.61 18.19 -6.27
C ILE A 289 -0.76 18.09 -7.54
N LYS A 290 0.57 18.00 -7.37
CA LYS A 290 1.47 17.69 -8.49
C LYS A 290 2.04 16.29 -8.34
N LEU A 291 1.62 15.41 -9.25
CA LEU A 291 2.16 14.06 -9.36
C LEU A 291 3.64 14.10 -9.80
N PRO A 292 4.47 13.12 -9.38
CA PRO A 292 5.83 12.98 -9.90
C PRO A 292 5.81 12.77 -11.43
N ARG A 293 6.90 13.15 -12.12
CA ARG A 293 7.02 12.99 -13.59
C ARG A 293 6.82 11.55 -14.05
N GLU A 294 7.34 10.61 -13.28
CA GLU A 294 7.13 9.18 -13.44
C GLU A 294 7.29 8.49 -12.09
N MET A 295 6.65 7.33 -11.94
CA MET A 295 6.87 6.42 -10.82
C MET A 295 7.58 5.19 -11.35
N LYS A 296 8.84 5.02 -10.94
CA LYS A 296 9.70 3.91 -11.36
C LYS A 296 10.02 3.03 -10.17
N TYR A 297 9.63 1.77 -10.23
CA TYR A 297 9.88 0.78 -9.16
C TYR A 297 10.33 -0.55 -9.76
N SER A 298 10.88 -1.41 -8.92
CA SER A 298 11.28 -2.76 -9.30
C SER A 298 10.27 -3.76 -8.74
N ALA A 299 9.75 -4.65 -9.58
CA ALA A 299 8.80 -5.69 -9.19
C ALA A 299 9.14 -7.04 -9.86
N PRO A 300 8.63 -8.17 -9.35
CA PRO A 300 8.88 -9.48 -9.92
C PRO A 300 8.53 -9.56 -11.42
N PHE A 301 9.26 -10.38 -12.18
CA PHE A 301 9.00 -10.56 -13.61
C PHE A 301 7.75 -11.42 -13.87
N ILE A 302 7.01 -11.09 -14.91
CA ILE A 302 5.82 -11.80 -15.35
C ILE A 302 5.97 -12.20 -16.82
N SER A 303 5.74 -13.48 -17.12
CA SER A 303 5.69 -13.98 -18.50
C SER A 303 4.58 -13.31 -19.32
N GLU A 304 4.75 -13.30 -20.63
CA GLU A 304 3.86 -12.67 -21.61
C GLU A 304 2.39 -13.16 -21.56
N ASN A 305 2.13 -14.33 -20.96
CA ASN A 305 0.80 -14.96 -20.94
C ASN A 305 -0.04 -14.68 -19.68
N CYS A 306 0.45 -13.84 -18.78
CA CYS A 306 -0.24 -13.56 -17.53
C CYS A 306 -1.35 -12.52 -17.69
N LYS A 307 -2.53 -13.01 -18.04
CA LYS A 307 -3.80 -12.35 -17.70
C LYS A 307 -4.42 -13.17 -16.57
N LEU A 308 -4.38 -12.66 -15.35
CA LEU A 308 -5.18 -13.23 -14.26
C LEU A 308 -6.65 -13.05 -14.69
N LYS A 309 -7.35 -14.16 -14.88
CA LYS A 309 -8.78 -14.19 -15.22
C LYS A 309 -9.60 -14.31 -13.95
#